data_AF-A0A948SMK0-F1
#
_entry.id   AF-A0A948SMK0-F1
#
_cell.length_a   1.000
_cell.length_b   1.000
_cell.length_c   1.000
_cell.angle_alpha   90.00
_cell.angle_beta   90.00
_cell.angle_gamma   90.00
#
_symmetry.space_group_name_H-M   'P 1'
#
loop_
_entity.id
_entity.type
_entity.pdbx_description
1 polymer ?
#
loop_
_entity_poly.entity_id
_entity_poly.type
_entity_poly.pdbx_seq_one_letter_code
_entity_poly.pdbx_strand_id
1 'polypeptide(L)'
;MTQIYQDDGDRLMQVSRGMKGITVVPQGDVRAASGERRIRIQWGQHLLDDLLRGRYRTLICGVNERDNSHGILGEVLRLVPTSQWTLASATSFAKTFRTASGLHGKDDREPYVLKFDLDRLLVLALLRPADRDHFTLDDIERGFRTVSRMLDGRWDREPAATVSFLGAKSNRLAGHKGAEPSFEAVLARMHAAGYGGDVYPSVTMWDSVSVGVYGTYPFPETLDRMRDGSS
;
A
#
# COMPACT_ATOMS: atom_id res chain seq x y z
N MET A 1 7.04 -16.04 -6.90
CA MET A 1 7.43 -14.96 -7.82
C MET A 1 6.26 -13.99 -7.88
N THR A 2 6.48 -12.70 -7.61
CA THR A 2 5.41 -11.70 -7.52
C THR A 2 4.98 -11.28 -8.92
N GLN A 3 3.70 -11.44 -9.25
CA GLN A 3 3.13 -11.00 -10.52
C GLN A 3 2.90 -9.48 -10.50
N ILE A 4 3.38 -8.76 -11.52
CA ILE A 4 3.25 -7.30 -11.56
C ILE A 4 1.92 -6.92 -12.21
N TYR A 5 1.71 -7.32 -13.45
CA TYR A 5 0.51 -7.02 -14.23
C TYR A 5 -0.48 -8.17 -14.21
N GLN A 6 -1.77 -7.85 -14.33
CA GLN A 6 -2.83 -8.83 -14.55
C GLN A 6 -2.67 -9.54 -15.90
N ASP A 7 -3.15 -10.78 -15.95
CA ASP A 7 -3.17 -11.65 -17.12
C ASP A 7 -1.78 -11.78 -17.77
N ASP A 8 -1.70 -11.65 -19.10
CA ASP A 8 -0.44 -11.73 -19.86
C ASP A 8 0.41 -10.44 -19.80
N GLY A 9 0.06 -9.48 -18.94
CA GLY A 9 0.73 -8.17 -18.88
C GLY A 9 2.24 -8.26 -18.60
N ASP A 10 2.68 -9.17 -17.71
CA ASP A 10 4.12 -9.37 -17.43
C ASP A 10 4.88 -9.83 -18.68
N ARG A 11 4.23 -10.61 -19.56
CA ARG A 11 4.80 -11.08 -20.82
C ARG A 11 4.84 -9.96 -21.87
N LEU A 12 3.78 -9.16 -21.95
CA LEU A 12 3.69 -8.01 -22.86
C LEU A 12 4.74 -6.94 -22.53
N MET A 13 5.02 -6.75 -21.25
CA MET A 13 5.96 -5.74 -20.74
C MET A 13 7.41 -6.26 -20.66
N GLN A 14 7.73 -7.39 -21.30
CA GLN A 14 9.08 -7.95 -21.26
C GLN A 14 10.07 -7.06 -22.05
N VAL A 15 11.09 -6.53 -21.38
CA VAL A 15 12.00 -5.52 -21.98
C VAL A 15 13.22 -6.15 -22.64
N SER A 16 13.72 -7.27 -22.11
CA SER A 16 14.79 -8.06 -22.74
C SER A 16 14.84 -9.49 -22.22
N ARG A 17 15.09 -10.47 -23.09
CA ARG A 17 15.29 -11.87 -22.67
C ARG A 17 16.67 -12.03 -22.03
N GLY A 18 16.71 -12.49 -20.77
CA GLY A 18 17.95 -12.84 -20.06
C GLY A 18 18.45 -11.81 -19.06
N MET A 19 17.83 -10.62 -18.98
CA MET A 19 18.10 -9.66 -17.90
C MET A 19 17.20 -9.95 -16.69
N LYS A 20 17.76 -9.77 -15.48
CA LYS A 20 16.99 -9.73 -14.23
C LYS A 20 16.84 -8.29 -13.80
N GLY A 21 15.72 -7.97 -13.16
CA GLY A 21 15.41 -6.62 -12.71
C GLY A 21 14.35 -5.93 -13.55
N ILE A 22 13.83 -4.85 -13.00
CA ILE A 22 12.73 -4.08 -13.59
C ILE A 22 13.28 -2.83 -14.28
N THR A 23 12.62 -2.42 -15.36
CA THR A 23 12.91 -1.15 -16.03
C THR A 23 11.78 -0.18 -15.74
N VAL A 24 12.07 0.93 -15.06
CA VAL A 24 11.05 1.98 -14.86
C VAL A 24 10.84 2.69 -16.19
N VAL A 25 9.61 2.63 -16.71
CA VAL A 25 9.24 3.25 -17.98
C VAL A 25 8.56 4.61 -17.76
N PRO A 26 8.85 5.63 -18.58
CA PRO A 26 8.23 6.94 -18.47
C PRO A 26 6.73 6.86 -18.81
N GLN A 27 5.95 7.76 -18.20
CA GLN A 27 4.51 7.88 -18.46
C GLN A 27 4.06 9.34 -18.40
N GLY A 28 3.08 9.67 -19.26
CA GLY A 28 2.34 10.93 -19.23
C GLY A 28 3.03 12.08 -19.98
N ASP A 29 2.28 13.17 -20.18
CA ASP A 29 2.82 14.44 -20.64
C ASP A 29 3.13 15.32 -19.43
N VAL A 30 4.38 15.78 -19.30
CA VAL A 30 4.83 16.67 -18.21
C VAL A 30 4.01 17.97 -18.19
N ARG A 31 3.45 18.39 -19.33
CA ARG A 31 2.61 19.59 -19.45
C ARG A 31 1.19 19.40 -18.89
N ALA A 32 0.78 18.15 -18.66
CA ALA A 32 -0.51 17.81 -18.05
C ALA A 32 -0.43 17.71 -16.51
N ALA A 33 0.60 18.29 -15.89
CA ALA A 33 0.77 18.24 -14.44
C ALA A 33 -0.44 18.85 -13.70
N SER A 34 -1.16 18.02 -12.96
CA SER A 34 -2.22 18.45 -12.04
C SER A 34 -1.68 18.57 -10.61
N GLY A 35 -2.23 19.53 -9.86
CA GLY A 35 -2.05 19.65 -8.41
C GLY A 35 -2.96 18.72 -7.61
N GLU A 36 -3.56 17.71 -8.26
CA GLU A 36 -4.41 16.75 -7.59
C GLU A 36 -3.62 15.98 -6.53
N ARG A 37 -4.32 15.61 -5.48
CA ARG A 37 -3.78 14.86 -4.36
C ARG A 37 -3.09 13.58 -4.84
N ARG A 38 -1.88 13.34 -4.34
CA ARG A 38 -1.13 12.12 -4.62
C ARG A 38 -0.79 11.37 -3.34
N ILE A 39 -1.29 10.15 -3.24
CA ILE A 39 -0.76 9.16 -2.30
C ILE A 39 0.38 8.46 -3.03
N ARG A 40 1.58 8.44 -2.45
CA ARG A 40 2.71 7.72 -3.05
C ARG A 40 2.79 6.32 -2.48
N ILE A 41 2.77 5.31 -3.34
CA ILE A 41 3.09 3.94 -2.93
C ILE A 41 4.60 3.82 -2.94
N GLN A 42 5.19 3.73 -1.75
CA GLN A 42 6.62 3.53 -1.58
C GLN A 42 6.87 2.06 -1.25
N TRP A 43 7.50 1.33 -2.17
CA TRP A 43 8.01 0.00 -1.91
C TRP A 43 9.55 0.07 -1.90
N GLY A 44 10.20 -0.49 -0.87
CA GLY A 44 11.66 -0.67 -0.86
C GLY A 44 12.50 0.32 -0.04
N GLN A 45 13.82 0.23 -0.27
CA GLN A 45 14.93 0.38 0.70
C GLN A 45 15.00 1.70 1.48
N HIS A 46 14.40 2.79 0.97
CA HIS A 46 14.55 4.13 1.55
C HIS A 46 13.29 4.69 2.20
N LEU A 47 12.19 3.93 2.26
CA LEU A 47 10.95 4.41 2.91
C LEU A 47 11.22 4.91 4.33
N LEU A 48 11.95 4.13 5.14
CA LEU A 48 12.26 4.50 6.51
C LEU A 48 13.12 5.77 6.57
N ASP A 49 14.14 5.88 5.73
CA ASP A 49 14.99 7.08 5.65
C ASP A 49 14.18 8.32 5.27
N ASP A 50 13.26 8.19 4.31
CA ASP A 50 12.43 9.28 3.84
C ASP A 50 11.41 9.74 4.89
N LEU A 51 10.82 8.78 5.63
CA LEU A 51 9.98 9.07 6.79
C LEU A 51 10.77 9.81 7.87
N LEU A 52 11.99 9.35 8.19
CA LEU A 52 12.84 9.96 9.21
C LEU A 52 13.33 11.36 8.82
N ARG A 53 13.53 11.61 7.52
CA ARG A 53 13.87 12.92 6.94
C ARG A 53 12.67 13.84 6.79
N GLY A 54 11.46 13.39 7.15
CA GLY A 54 10.24 14.21 7.09
C GLY A 54 9.74 14.50 5.68
N ARG A 55 10.10 13.66 4.69
CA ARG A 55 9.61 13.79 3.31
C ARG A 55 8.13 13.43 3.17
N TYR A 56 7.60 12.67 4.13
CA TYR A 56 6.20 12.31 4.23
C TYR A 56 5.64 12.73 5.59
N ARG A 57 4.42 13.26 5.58
CA ARG A 57 3.66 13.63 6.79
C ARG A 57 2.75 12.49 7.25
N THR A 58 2.36 11.61 6.33
CA THR A 58 1.51 10.46 6.63
C THR A 58 2.10 9.16 6.10
N LEU A 59 2.05 8.11 6.92
CA LEU A 59 2.31 6.73 6.54
C LEU A 59 1.02 5.90 6.61
N ILE A 60 0.71 5.16 5.55
CA ILE A 60 -0.38 4.19 5.52
C ILE A 60 0.24 2.78 5.56
N CYS A 61 -0.24 1.94 6.47
CA CYS A 61 0.24 0.56 6.60
C CYS A 61 -0.81 -0.38 7.18
N GLY A 62 -0.57 -1.68 7.12
CA GLY A 62 -1.39 -2.68 7.79
C GLY A 62 -0.94 -2.94 9.23
N VAL A 63 -1.91 -3.21 10.10
CA VAL A 63 -1.71 -3.68 11.49
C VAL A 63 -2.73 -4.77 11.84
N ASN A 64 -2.46 -5.49 12.93
CA ASN A 64 -3.38 -6.47 13.49
C ASN A 64 -3.43 -6.38 15.03
N GLU A 65 -4.35 -7.12 15.66
CA GLU A 65 -4.57 -7.11 17.10
C GLU A 65 -3.69 -8.08 17.91
N ARG A 66 -2.85 -8.88 17.24
CA ARG A 66 -2.08 -9.97 17.86
C ARG A 66 -0.61 -9.62 18.01
N ASP A 67 0.06 -9.35 16.89
CA ASP A 67 1.49 -9.07 16.83
C ASP A 67 1.85 -8.19 15.62
N ASN A 68 2.43 -7.03 15.91
CA ASN A 68 2.93 -6.07 14.92
C ASN A 68 4.46 -5.92 14.94
N SER A 69 5.19 -6.72 15.71
CA SER A 69 6.64 -6.60 15.91
C SER A 69 7.47 -6.74 14.65
N HIS A 70 6.99 -7.54 13.70
CA HIS A 70 7.64 -7.77 12.40
C HIS A 70 7.03 -6.92 11.27
N GLY A 71 6.14 -6.00 11.60
CA GLY A 71 5.52 -5.07 10.66
C GLY A 71 6.24 -3.72 10.63
N ILE A 72 5.97 -2.94 9.58
CA ILE A 72 6.55 -1.59 9.43
C ILE A 72 6.23 -0.67 10.61
N LEU A 73 5.06 -0.83 11.26
CA LEU A 73 4.70 -0.04 12.43
C LEU A 73 5.72 -0.24 13.56
N GLY A 74 6.16 -1.48 13.81
CA GLY A 74 7.16 -1.77 14.84
C GLY A 74 8.48 -1.05 14.56
N GLU A 75 8.94 -1.08 13.31
CA GLU A 75 10.16 -0.38 12.89
C GLU A 75 10.03 1.14 13.02
N VAL A 76 8.89 1.71 12.60
CA VAL A 76 8.64 3.16 12.70
C VAL A 76 8.59 3.61 14.16
N LEU A 77 7.87 2.91 15.03
CA LEU A 77 7.78 3.24 16.45
C LEU A 77 9.13 3.10 17.17
N ARG A 78 10.02 2.22 16.69
CA ARG A 78 11.38 2.09 17.19
C ARG A 78 12.28 3.25 16.74
N LEU A 79 12.08 3.75 15.52
CA LEU A 79 12.96 4.73 14.89
C LEU A 79 12.53 6.19 15.09
N VAL A 80 11.24 6.45 15.35
CA VAL A 80 10.73 7.79 15.63
C VAL A 80 10.86 8.06 17.14
N PRO A 81 11.82 8.90 17.57
CA PRO A 81 11.98 9.22 18.98
C PRO A 81 10.73 9.94 19.50
N THR A 82 10.53 9.93 20.83
CA THR A 82 9.52 10.72 21.56
C THR A 82 8.05 10.46 21.24
N SER A 83 7.74 9.47 20.41
CA SER A 83 6.37 9.00 20.17
C SER A 83 5.68 8.60 21.49
N GLN A 84 4.44 9.07 21.68
CA GLN A 84 3.55 8.60 22.76
C GLN A 84 3.19 7.11 22.63
N TRP A 85 3.40 6.55 21.43
CA TRP A 85 3.12 5.18 21.10
C TRP A 85 4.38 4.32 21.21
N THR A 86 4.27 3.27 22.00
CA THR A 86 5.14 2.08 21.93
C THR A 86 4.45 1.00 21.10
N LEU A 87 5.21 0.07 20.53
CA LEU A 87 4.66 -1.08 19.82
C LEU A 87 3.63 -1.86 20.67
N ALA A 88 3.91 -2.04 21.97
CA ALA A 88 3.01 -2.70 22.91
C ALA A 88 1.70 -1.91 23.07
N SER A 89 1.78 -0.58 23.29
CA SER A 89 0.59 0.27 23.42
C SER A 89 -0.24 0.33 22.14
N ALA A 90 0.39 0.37 20.96
CA ALA A 90 -0.29 0.39 19.67
C ALA A 90 -1.02 -0.94 19.40
N THR A 91 -0.38 -2.07 19.72
CA THR A 91 -1.01 -3.40 19.59
C THR A 91 -2.15 -3.57 20.59
N SER A 92 -1.98 -3.10 21.83
CA SER A 92 -3.04 -3.10 22.85
C SER A 92 -4.23 -2.22 22.44
N PHE A 93 -3.96 -1.06 21.87
CA PHE A 93 -5.00 -0.18 21.32
C PHE A 93 -5.76 -0.85 20.18
N ALA A 94 -5.06 -1.48 19.23
CA ALA A 94 -5.68 -2.24 18.15
C ALA A 94 -6.60 -3.37 18.68
N LYS A 95 -6.16 -4.11 19.70
CA LYS A 95 -6.95 -5.14 20.37
C LYS A 95 -8.17 -4.59 21.09
N THR A 96 -8.01 -3.49 21.82
CA THR A 96 -9.10 -2.84 22.56
C THR A 96 -10.14 -2.29 21.60
N PHE A 97 -9.71 -1.58 20.56
CA PHE A 97 -10.58 -1.07 19.50
C PHE A 97 -11.35 -2.22 18.85
N ARG A 98 -10.67 -3.32 18.50
CA ARG A 98 -11.31 -4.50 17.92
C ARG A 98 -12.41 -5.07 18.81
N THR A 99 -12.12 -5.18 20.11
CA THR A 99 -13.07 -5.70 21.11
C THR A 99 -14.27 -4.77 21.25
N ALA A 100 -14.05 -3.45 21.29
CA ALA A 100 -15.11 -2.45 21.39
C ALA A 100 -16.00 -2.39 20.14
N SER A 101 -15.41 -2.44 18.95
CA SER A 101 -16.17 -2.42 17.69
C SER A 101 -17.03 -3.69 17.50
N GLY A 102 -16.53 -4.85 17.93
CA GLY A 102 -17.29 -6.10 17.89
C GLY A 102 -18.55 -6.10 18.76
N LEU A 103 -18.63 -5.20 19.76
CA LEU A 103 -19.81 -5.02 20.61
C LEU A 103 -20.89 -4.15 19.96
N HIS A 104 -20.53 -3.25 19.03
CA HIS A 104 -21.43 -2.24 18.45
C HIS A 104 -21.76 -2.45 16.96
N GLY A 105 -21.14 -3.42 16.29
CA GLY A 105 -21.42 -3.71 14.88
C GLY A 105 -20.96 -5.10 14.47
N LYS A 106 -21.82 -6.12 14.69
CA LYS A 106 -21.56 -7.51 14.24
C LYS A 106 -21.49 -7.65 12.71
N ASP A 107 -22.05 -6.70 11.98
CA ASP A 107 -22.11 -6.72 10.51
C ASP A 107 -21.13 -5.75 9.84
N ASP A 108 -20.40 -4.93 10.61
CA ASP A 108 -19.48 -3.96 10.03
C ASP A 108 -18.16 -4.63 9.65
N ARG A 109 -18.07 -4.99 8.36
CA ARG A 109 -16.89 -5.56 7.71
C ARG A 109 -15.93 -4.49 7.18
N GLU A 110 -16.13 -3.21 7.50
CA GLU A 110 -15.16 -2.19 7.14
C GLU A 110 -13.84 -2.43 7.90
N PRO A 111 -12.70 -2.50 7.18
CA PRO A 111 -11.40 -2.46 7.82
C PRO A 111 -11.22 -1.08 8.44
N TYR A 112 -11.19 -1.07 9.76
CA TYR A 112 -10.98 0.15 10.54
C TYR A 112 -9.61 0.75 10.24
N VAL A 113 -9.55 2.08 10.20
CA VAL A 113 -8.30 2.83 10.08
C VAL A 113 -7.97 3.42 11.45
N LEU A 114 -6.93 2.90 12.10
CA LEU A 114 -6.44 3.40 13.37
C LEU A 114 -5.49 4.58 13.13
N LYS A 115 -5.66 5.64 13.91
CA LYS A 115 -4.78 6.81 13.88
C LYS A 115 -3.72 6.67 14.98
N PHE A 116 -2.44 6.70 14.61
CA PHE A 116 -1.34 6.89 15.56
C PHE A 116 -0.61 8.20 15.22
N ASP A 117 -0.56 9.11 16.19
CA ASP A 117 0.10 10.41 16.04
C ASP A 117 1.51 10.32 16.66
N LEU A 118 2.55 10.42 15.83
CA LEU A 118 3.95 10.30 16.25
C LEU A 118 4.67 11.66 16.16
N ASP A 119 3.96 12.72 16.53
CA ASP A 119 4.35 14.14 16.49
C ASP A 119 4.58 14.67 15.07
N ARG A 120 5.64 14.20 14.40
CA ARG A 120 6.05 14.63 13.06
C ARG A 120 5.51 13.74 11.94
N LEU A 121 4.96 12.59 12.30
CA LEU A 121 4.44 11.58 11.39
C LEU A 121 3.08 11.09 11.87
N LEU A 122 2.09 11.19 10.99
CA LEU A 122 0.79 10.56 11.15
C LEU A 122 0.83 9.14 10.59
N VAL A 123 0.41 8.14 11.36
CA VAL A 123 0.18 6.78 10.83
C VAL A 123 -1.32 6.52 10.73
N LEU A 124 -1.76 6.16 9.53
CA LEU A 124 -3.10 5.67 9.21
C LEU A 124 -3.02 4.16 8.99
N ALA A 125 -3.30 3.40 10.03
CA ALA A 125 -3.08 1.97 10.06
C ALA A 125 -4.38 1.20 9.75
N LEU A 126 -4.40 0.50 8.61
CA LEU A 126 -5.49 -0.42 8.28
C LEU A 126 -5.45 -1.62 9.24
N LEU A 127 -6.51 -1.82 10.01
CA LEU A 127 -6.63 -2.90 10.96
C LEU A 127 -7.21 -4.15 10.28
N ARG A 128 -6.40 -5.22 10.20
CA ARG A 128 -6.79 -6.50 9.60
C ARG A 128 -8.08 -7.01 10.24
N PRO A 129 -9.11 -7.40 9.45
CA PRO A 129 -10.37 -7.86 10.01
C PRO A 129 -10.18 -9.00 11.02
N ALA A 130 -11.06 -9.05 12.02
CA ALA A 130 -11.01 -10.10 13.05
C ALA A 130 -11.12 -11.50 12.44
N ASP A 131 -10.49 -12.46 13.11
CA ASP A 131 -10.52 -13.88 12.77
C ASP A 131 -9.98 -14.21 11.36
N ARG A 132 -9.27 -13.26 10.75
CA ARG A 132 -8.57 -13.44 9.48
C ARG A 132 -7.07 -13.30 9.65
N ASP A 133 -6.33 -14.15 8.95
CA ASP A 133 -4.86 -14.09 8.90
C ASP A 133 -4.32 -13.16 7.80
N HIS A 134 -5.20 -12.66 6.92
CA HIS A 134 -4.84 -11.81 5.78
C HIS A 134 -5.91 -10.74 5.50
N PHE A 135 -5.50 -9.67 4.82
CA PHE A 135 -6.37 -8.74 4.11
C PHE A 135 -6.84 -9.35 2.79
N THR A 136 -7.99 -8.91 2.30
CA THR A 136 -8.44 -9.08 0.92
C THR A 136 -8.33 -7.80 0.11
N LEU A 137 -8.42 -7.92 -1.22
CA LEU A 137 -8.58 -6.78 -2.11
C LEU A 137 -9.74 -5.87 -1.70
N ASP A 138 -10.87 -6.42 -1.27
CA ASP A 138 -12.00 -5.62 -0.82
C ASP A 138 -11.70 -4.89 0.50
N ASP A 139 -10.90 -5.50 1.39
CA ASP A 139 -10.44 -4.82 2.60
C ASP A 139 -9.51 -3.66 2.24
N ILE A 140 -8.59 -3.87 1.29
CA ILE A 140 -7.70 -2.79 0.82
C ILE A 140 -8.53 -1.67 0.20
N GLU A 141 -9.47 -1.96 -0.69
CA GLU A 141 -10.35 -0.96 -1.30
C GLU A 141 -11.12 -0.15 -0.25
N ARG A 142 -11.80 -0.81 0.69
CA ARG A 142 -12.54 -0.13 1.76
C ARG A 142 -11.63 0.70 2.67
N GLY A 143 -10.48 0.14 3.05
CA GLY A 143 -9.50 0.82 3.91
C GLY A 143 -8.95 2.08 3.24
N PHE A 144 -8.59 1.99 1.97
CA PHE A 144 -8.14 3.13 1.19
C PHE A 144 -9.24 4.16 0.96
N ARG A 145 -10.52 3.76 0.87
CA ARG A 145 -11.63 4.72 0.75
C ARG A 145 -11.73 5.57 2.01
N THR A 146 -11.56 4.97 3.18
CA THR A 146 -11.52 5.69 4.45
C THR A 146 -10.26 6.55 4.57
N VAL A 147 -9.08 6.04 4.24
CA VAL A 147 -7.83 6.82 4.19
C VAL A 147 -7.96 8.02 3.26
N SER A 148 -8.56 7.83 2.08
CA SER A 148 -8.81 8.89 1.12
C SER A 148 -9.68 9.99 1.70
N ARG A 149 -10.79 9.65 2.36
CA ARG A 149 -11.61 10.63 3.09
C ARG A 149 -10.84 11.33 4.22
N MET A 150 -9.97 10.62 4.94
CA MET A 150 -9.20 11.20 6.04
C MET A 150 -8.11 12.19 5.59
N LEU A 151 -7.66 12.09 4.35
CA LEU A 151 -6.63 12.95 3.79
C LEU A 151 -7.21 14.06 2.89
N ASP A 152 -8.47 13.94 2.47
CA ASP A 152 -9.12 14.91 1.60
C ASP A 152 -9.15 16.32 2.21
N GLY A 153 -8.68 17.31 1.44
CA GLY A 153 -8.52 18.69 1.90
C GLY A 153 -7.48 18.93 3.00
N ARG A 154 -6.72 17.91 3.41
CA ARG A 154 -5.77 17.95 4.54
C ARG A 154 -4.33 18.05 4.09
N TRP A 155 -3.95 19.20 3.55
CA TRP A 155 -2.58 19.51 3.13
C TRP A 155 -1.54 19.33 4.25
N ASP A 156 -1.95 19.51 5.52
CA ASP A 156 -1.12 19.25 6.70
C ASP A 156 -0.69 17.78 6.84
N ARG A 157 -1.41 16.86 6.18
CA ARG A 157 -1.17 15.42 6.19
C ARG A 157 -0.44 14.93 4.94
N GLU A 158 -0.10 15.83 4.02
CA GLU A 158 0.59 15.51 2.77
C GLU A 158 2.06 15.98 2.79
N PRO A 159 2.96 15.30 2.05
CA PRO A 159 2.73 14.11 1.22
C PRO A 159 2.47 12.84 2.04
N ALA A 160 1.62 11.95 1.52
CA ALA A 160 1.34 10.65 2.13
C ALA A 160 2.08 9.52 1.40
N ALA A 161 2.68 8.61 2.17
CA ALA A 161 3.26 7.36 1.67
C ALA A 161 2.45 6.16 2.15
N THR A 162 2.42 5.09 1.36
CA THR A 162 1.92 3.78 1.80
C THR A 162 2.96 2.69 1.52
N VAL A 163 3.02 1.70 2.40
CA VAL A 163 3.83 0.49 2.19
C VAL A 163 3.18 -0.47 1.21
N SER A 164 3.98 -1.43 0.73
CA SER A 164 3.47 -2.64 0.09
C SER A 164 2.69 -3.51 1.06
N PHE A 165 1.54 -3.99 0.61
CA PHE A 165 0.82 -5.10 1.26
C PHE A 165 1.20 -6.46 0.66
N LEU A 166 1.93 -6.50 -0.46
CA LEU A 166 2.46 -7.74 -1.05
C LEU A 166 3.75 -8.15 -0.36
N GLY A 167 3.96 -9.45 -0.22
CA GLY A 167 5.09 -10.06 0.50
C GLY A 167 5.08 -9.80 2.00
N ALA A 168 4.04 -9.16 2.54
CA ALA A 168 3.94 -8.80 3.95
C ALA A 168 3.72 -10.06 4.81
N LYS A 169 4.59 -10.31 5.80
CA LYS A 169 4.50 -11.49 6.67
C LYS A 169 3.39 -11.36 7.73
N SER A 170 3.38 -10.26 8.48
CA SER A 170 2.42 -10.05 9.58
C SER A 170 1.04 -9.64 9.10
N ASN A 171 0.94 -9.04 7.91
CA ASN A 171 -0.27 -8.43 7.36
C ASN A 171 -0.44 -8.84 5.89
N ARG A 172 -0.47 -10.17 5.66
CA ARG A 172 -0.59 -10.77 4.34
C ARG A 172 -1.79 -10.21 3.57
N LEU A 173 -1.64 -10.06 2.26
CA LEU A 173 -2.73 -9.78 1.33
C LEU A 173 -2.98 -11.01 0.47
N ALA A 174 -4.22 -11.49 0.45
CA ALA A 174 -4.62 -12.63 -0.36
C ALA A 174 -5.83 -12.27 -1.23
N GLY A 175 -5.76 -12.66 -2.50
CA GLY A 175 -6.83 -12.58 -3.48
C GLY A 175 -7.77 -13.79 -3.41
N HIS A 176 -8.60 -13.91 -4.45
CA HIS A 176 -9.51 -15.05 -4.59
C HIS A 176 -8.71 -16.36 -4.67
N LYS A 177 -9.11 -17.40 -3.93
CA LYS A 177 -8.40 -18.69 -3.73
C LYS A 177 -7.16 -18.65 -2.83
N GLY A 178 -6.92 -17.57 -2.09
CA GLY A 178 -5.86 -17.50 -1.08
C GLY A 178 -4.45 -17.25 -1.63
N ALA A 179 -4.31 -17.08 -2.95
CA ALA A 179 -3.07 -16.66 -3.59
C ALA A 179 -2.84 -15.15 -3.40
N GLU A 180 -1.59 -14.72 -3.38
CA GLU A 180 -1.26 -13.29 -3.38
C GLU A 180 -1.68 -12.65 -4.72
N PRO A 181 -2.42 -11.52 -4.73
CA PRO A 181 -2.86 -10.89 -5.97
C PRO A 181 -1.70 -10.23 -6.71
N SER A 182 -1.88 -9.97 -8.01
CA SER A 182 -0.92 -9.17 -8.78
C SER A 182 -0.87 -7.74 -8.27
N PHE A 183 0.24 -7.05 -8.52
CA PHE A 183 0.40 -5.66 -8.09
C PHE A 183 -0.63 -4.73 -8.71
N GLU A 184 -0.85 -4.86 -10.01
CA GLU A 184 -1.88 -4.10 -10.73
C GLU A 184 -3.27 -4.30 -10.12
N ALA A 185 -3.62 -5.52 -9.69
CA ALA A 185 -4.90 -5.77 -9.03
C ALA A 185 -5.05 -5.00 -7.72
N VAL A 186 -3.96 -4.86 -6.96
CA VAL A 186 -3.95 -4.04 -5.73
C VAL A 186 -4.08 -2.55 -6.07
N LEU A 187 -3.30 -2.07 -7.04
CA LEU A 187 -3.33 -0.68 -7.49
C LEU A 187 -4.71 -0.26 -8.00
N ALA A 188 -5.35 -1.12 -8.80
CA ALA A 188 -6.70 -0.89 -9.31
C ALA A 188 -7.73 -0.71 -8.19
N ARG A 189 -7.66 -1.56 -7.17
CA ARG A 189 -8.55 -1.50 -6.00
C ARG A 189 -8.29 -0.25 -5.15
N MET A 190 -7.04 0.11 -4.96
CA MET A 190 -6.68 1.34 -4.27
C MET A 190 -7.16 2.56 -5.06
N HIS A 191 -6.99 2.57 -6.39
CA HIS A 191 -7.36 3.68 -7.25
C HIS A 191 -8.87 3.91 -7.31
N ALA A 192 -9.65 2.82 -7.39
CA ALA A 192 -11.10 2.88 -7.23
C ALA A 192 -11.54 3.48 -5.86
N ALA A 193 -10.63 3.50 -4.89
CA ALA A 193 -10.81 4.08 -3.57
C ALA A 193 -10.16 5.48 -3.39
N GLY A 194 -9.73 6.12 -4.49
CA GLY A 194 -9.17 7.47 -4.49
C GLY A 194 -7.65 7.55 -4.31
N TYR A 195 -6.95 6.42 -4.39
CA TYR A 195 -5.50 6.44 -4.55
C TYR A 195 -5.13 6.94 -5.96
N GLY A 196 -4.17 7.85 -6.03
CA GLY A 196 -3.48 8.19 -7.26
C GLY A 196 -2.09 8.65 -6.90
N GLY A 197 -1.09 8.32 -7.70
CA GLY A 197 0.27 8.79 -7.47
C GLY A 197 1.35 7.80 -7.85
N ASP A 198 2.55 8.13 -7.39
CA ASP A 198 3.76 7.42 -7.77
C ASP A 198 3.76 6.01 -7.19
N VAL A 199 4.21 5.06 -7.99
CA VAL A 199 4.28 3.65 -7.66
C VAL A 199 5.72 3.21 -7.74
N TYR A 200 6.27 2.75 -6.61
CA TYR A 200 7.59 2.15 -6.55
C TYR A 200 7.49 0.63 -6.45
N PRO A 201 8.32 -0.13 -7.19
CA PRO A 201 8.34 -1.59 -7.10
C PRO A 201 9.07 -2.09 -5.84
N SER A 202 8.67 -3.25 -5.33
CA SER A 202 9.17 -3.83 -4.07
C SER A 202 10.49 -4.49 -4.33
N VAL A 203 11.25 -4.65 -3.25
CA VAL A 203 12.46 -5.47 -3.25
C VAL A 203 12.24 -6.81 -3.94
N THR A 204 11.11 -7.50 -3.65
CA THR A 204 10.78 -8.78 -4.30
C THR A 204 10.45 -8.69 -5.79
N MET A 205 10.01 -7.53 -6.28
CA MET A 205 9.82 -7.28 -7.72
C MET A 205 11.13 -6.98 -8.44
N TRP A 206 12.09 -6.35 -7.77
CA TRP A 206 13.44 -6.15 -8.33
C TRP A 206 14.14 -7.47 -8.63
N ASP A 207 13.75 -8.55 -7.94
CA ASP A 207 14.24 -9.90 -8.20
C ASP A 207 13.45 -10.66 -9.30
N SER A 208 12.45 -10.00 -9.92
CA SER A 208 11.63 -10.57 -11.00
C SER A 208 12.36 -10.56 -12.37
N VAL A 209 11.73 -11.20 -13.37
CA VAL A 209 12.19 -11.19 -14.77
C VAL A 209 12.21 -9.76 -15.32
N SER A 210 12.94 -9.54 -16.43
CA SER A 210 13.01 -8.26 -17.16
C SER A 210 11.63 -7.74 -17.61
N VAL A 211 10.94 -7.04 -16.71
CA VAL A 211 9.60 -6.47 -16.91
C VAL A 211 9.69 -4.95 -16.76
N GLY A 212 9.09 -4.23 -17.69
CA GLY A 212 8.95 -2.78 -17.65
C GLY A 212 7.83 -2.38 -16.69
N VAL A 213 8.08 -1.47 -15.77
CA VAL A 213 7.11 -1.03 -14.75
C VAL A 213 6.88 0.47 -14.86
N TYR A 214 5.63 0.89 -14.98
CA TYR A 214 5.28 2.31 -14.94
C TYR A 214 5.42 2.87 -13.51
N GLY A 215 5.97 4.08 -13.39
CA GLY A 215 6.22 4.74 -12.11
C GLY A 215 5.01 5.42 -11.47
N THR A 216 3.82 5.29 -12.05
CA THR A 216 2.59 5.95 -11.59
C THR A 216 1.38 5.09 -11.98
N TYR A 217 0.32 5.13 -11.19
CA TYR A 217 -0.97 4.51 -11.52
C TYR A 217 -2.07 5.60 -11.59
N PRO A 218 -3.06 5.52 -12.51
CA PRO A 218 -3.35 4.41 -13.44
C PRO A 218 -2.29 4.23 -14.52
N PHE A 219 -2.09 2.99 -14.96
CA PHE A 219 -1.20 2.69 -16.08
C PHE A 219 -1.79 3.23 -17.40
N PRO A 220 -0.97 3.48 -18.43
CA PRO A 220 -1.47 4.06 -19.67
C PRO A 220 -2.36 3.08 -20.45
N GLU A 221 -3.35 3.61 -21.17
CA GLU A 221 -4.26 2.85 -22.07
C GLU A 221 -3.52 2.02 -23.14
N THR A 222 -2.26 2.33 -23.42
CA THR A 222 -1.45 1.51 -24.33
C THR A 222 -1.28 0.08 -23.82
N LEU A 223 -1.25 -0.14 -22.49
CA LEU A 223 -1.17 -1.47 -21.91
C LEU A 223 -2.44 -2.28 -22.22
N ASP A 224 -3.62 -1.68 -22.09
CA ASP A 224 -4.88 -2.35 -22.41
C ASP A 224 -4.99 -2.65 -23.91
N ARG A 225 -4.58 -1.70 -24.76
CA ARG A 225 -4.48 -1.95 -26.22
C ARG A 225 -3.53 -3.08 -26.58
N MET A 226 -2.42 -3.24 -25.85
CA MET A 226 -1.50 -4.36 -26.06
C MET A 226 -2.14 -5.70 -25.68
N ARG A 227 -2.97 -5.74 -24.63
CA ARG A 227 -3.74 -6.94 -24.23
C ARG A 227 -4.72 -7.34 -25.32
N ASP A 228 -5.51 -6.38 -25.83
CA ASP A 228 -6.51 -6.62 -26.87
C ASP A 228 -5.89 -7.14 -28.17
N GLY A 229 -4.73 -6.61 -28.57
CA GLY A 229 -4.03 -7.02 -29.78
C GLY A 229 -3.26 -8.35 -29.68
N SER A 230 -3.21 -8.96 -28.50
CA SER A 230 -2.49 -10.22 -28.23
C SER A 230 -3.40 -11.46 -28.16
N SER A 231 -4.72 -11.27 -28.31
CA SER A 231 -5.76 -12.32 -28.32
C SER A 231 -5.99 -12.93 -29.70
#